data_AF-A0A5M3WWU3-F1
#
_entry.id   AF-A0A5M3WWU3-F1
#
_cell.length_a   1.000
_cell.length_b   1.000
_cell.length_c   1.000
_cell.angle_alpha   90.00
_cell.angle_beta   90.00
_cell.angle_gamma   90.00
#
_symmetry.space_group_name_H-M   'P 1'
#
loop_
_entity.id
_entity.type
_entity.pdbx_description
1 polymer ?
#
loop_
_entity_poly.entity_id
_entity_poly.type
_entity_poly.pdbx_seq_one_letter_code
_entity_poly.pdbx_strand_id
1 'polypeptide(L)'
;MAIKVYLAGPFTAVADSAAGVIDADSPWRRILEATERALGDKGWGVFLPHRDVSRWGLRDAAPEEIATECLEAVLASDCVIAVLGESFGTHVEVGTAIGRSIPTIIIDAAGEAGSFFGKAVMASSLVTCIRLDSLQELPAIVASERFDHAVRSAGVHSDGLRDVG
;
A
#
# COMPACT_ATOMS: atom_id res chain seq x y z
N MET A 1 -0.07 2.63 -20.92
CA MET A 1 -0.54 1.52 -20.06
C MET A 1 -1.06 2.12 -18.77
N ALA A 2 -2.06 1.52 -18.12
CA ALA A 2 -2.47 1.95 -16.79
C ALA A 2 -1.36 1.63 -15.77
N ILE A 3 -1.05 2.58 -14.88
CA ILE A 3 -0.12 2.37 -13.76
C ILE A 3 -0.68 1.26 -12.87
N LYS A 4 0.13 0.24 -12.57
CA LYS A 4 -0.20 -0.81 -11.61
C LYS A 4 0.32 -0.45 -10.24
N VAL A 5 -0.56 -0.45 -9.25
CA VAL A 5 -0.21 -0.10 -7.87
C VAL A 5 -0.51 -1.24 -6.92
N TYR A 6 0.44 -1.55 -6.05
CA TYR A 6 0.24 -2.42 -4.90
C TYR A 6 -0.18 -1.55 -3.71
N LEU A 7 -1.39 -1.77 -3.19
CA LEU A 7 -1.91 -1.04 -2.02
C LEU A 7 -1.72 -1.88 -0.75
N ALA A 8 -0.64 -1.60 -0.02
CA ALA A 8 -0.26 -2.33 1.18
C ALA A 8 -0.80 -1.68 2.47
N GLY A 9 -1.05 -2.51 3.48
CA GLY A 9 -1.33 -2.02 4.83
C GLY A 9 -1.59 -3.13 5.83
N PRO A 10 -1.84 -2.79 7.11
CA PRO A 10 -1.96 -3.79 8.16
C PRO A 10 -3.09 -4.78 7.89
N PHE A 11 -2.83 -6.06 8.10
CA PHE A 11 -3.84 -7.12 8.05
C PHE A 11 -4.11 -7.67 9.45
N THR A 12 -3.12 -8.34 10.04
CA THR A 12 -3.28 -9.05 11.34
C THR A 12 -3.55 -8.13 12.53
N ALA A 13 -3.13 -6.86 12.45
CA ALA A 13 -3.41 -5.86 13.49
C ALA A 13 -4.89 -5.40 13.49
N VAL A 14 -5.61 -5.64 12.40
CA VAL A 14 -6.99 -5.13 12.19
C VAL A 14 -7.99 -6.27 12.01
N ALA A 15 -7.54 -7.44 11.59
CA ALA A 15 -8.36 -8.64 11.57
C ALA A 15 -8.87 -8.93 12.99
N ASP A 16 -10.14 -9.28 13.12
CA ASP A 16 -10.68 -9.77 14.40
C ASP A 16 -9.84 -10.98 14.83
N SER A 17 -9.16 -10.86 15.96
CA SER A 17 -8.23 -11.89 16.45
C SER A 17 -8.91 -13.24 16.69
N ALA A 18 -10.24 -13.27 16.85
CA ALA A 18 -11.01 -14.50 16.97
C ALA A 18 -11.31 -15.16 15.62
N ALA A 19 -11.51 -14.38 14.56
CA ALA A 19 -11.94 -14.89 13.25
C ALA A 19 -10.86 -14.83 12.16
N GLY A 20 -9.79 -14.05 12.36
CA GLY A 20 -8.75 -13.80 11.36
C GLY A 20 -9.24 -13.01 10.14
N VAL A 21 -10.40 -12.35 10.25
CA VAL A 21 -11.13 -11.74 9.15
C VAL A 21 -11.23 -10.23 9.32
N ILE A 22 -11.19 -9.51 8.19
CA ILE A 22 -11.50 -8.08 8.14
C ILE A 22 -12.94 -7.92 7.66
N ASP A 23 -13.84 -7.62 8.59
CA ASP A 23 -15.27 -7.51 8.33
C ASP A 23 -15.62 -6.44 7.29
N ALA A 24 -16.72 -6.65 6.57
CA ALA A 24 -17.25 -5.68 5.60
C ALA A 24 -17.55 -4.31 6.22
N ASP A 25 -17.91 -4.28 7.50
CA ASP A 25 -18.19 -3.05 8.24
C ASP A 25 -16.96 -2.41 8.89
N SER A 26 -15.78 -3.04 8.75
CA SER A 26 -14.52 -2.50 9.25
C SER A 26 -14.23 -1.13 8.62
N PRO A 27 -13.98 -0.09 9.43
CA PRO A 27 -13.55 1.21 8.93
C PRO A 27 -12.30 1.10 8.04
N TRP A 28 -11.37 0.21 8.37
CA TRP A 28 -10.15 0.00 7.59
C TRP A 28 -10.42 -0.57 6.20
N ARG A 29 -11.28 -1.59 6.11
CA ARG A 29 -11.70 -2.14 4.82
C ARG A 29 -12.37 -1.08 3.94
N ARG A 30 -13.26 -0.26 4.51
CA ARG A 30 -13.92 0.83 3.78
C ARG A 30 -12.91 1.87 3.28
N ILE A 31 -11.89 2.19 4.07
CA ILE A 31 -10.79 3.08 3.65
C ILE A 31 -10.04 2.47 2.47
N LEU A 32 -9.63 1.20 2.53
CA LEU A 32 -8.91 0.53 1.44
C LEU A 32 -9.73 0.49 0.14
N GLU A 33 -10.99 0.08 0.22
CA GLU A 33 -11.89 0.01 -0.94
C GLU A 33 -12.18 1.41 -1.52
N ALA A 34 -12.31 2.45 -0.68
CA ALA A 34 -12.48 3.82 -1.15
C ALA A 34 -11.20 4.38 -1.78
N THR A 35 -10.04 4.04 -1.23
CA THR A 35 -8.72 4.42 -1.77
C THR A 35 -8.50 3.77 -3.13
N GLU A 36 -8.81 2.48 -3.25
CA GLU A 36 -8.79 1.79 -4.54
C GLU A 36 -9.68 2.47 -5.57
N ARG A 37 -10.94 2.80 -5.23
CA ARG A 37 -11.83 3.51 -6.15
C ARG A 37 -11.25 4.83 -6.61
N ALA A 38 -10.66 5.62 -5.70
CA ALA A 38 -10.02 6.88 -6.03
C ALA A 38 -8.81 6.71 -6.99
N LEU A 39 -8.03 5.63 -6.84
CA LEU A 39 -6.95 5.28 -7.78
C LEU A 39 -7.51 4.83 -9.13
N GLY A 40 -8.59 4.04 -9.11
CA GLY A 40 -9.31 3.60 -10.30
C GLY A 40 -9.88 4.75 -11.11
N ASP A 41 -10.43 5.78 -10.46
CA ASP A 41 -10.94 7.01 -11.09
C ASP A 41 -9.82 7.82 -11.77
N LYS A 42 -8.55 7.63 -11.36
CA LYS A 42 -7.36 8.16 -12.05
C LYS A 42 -6.86 7.26 -13.19
N GLY A 43 -7.52 6.13 -13.44
CA GLY A 43 -7.14 5.16 -14.46
C GLY A 43 -6.02 4.21 -14.05
N TRP A 44 -5.79 4.02 -12.74
CA TRP A 44 -4.76 3.10 -12.22
C TRP A 44 -5.35 1.72 -11.94
N GLY A 45 -4.57 0.68 -12.17
CA GLY A 45 -4.91 -0.70 -11.78
C GLY A 45 -4.40 -0.98 -10.37
N VAL A 46 -5.29 -1.34 -9.46
CA VAL A 46 -4.95 -1.58 -8.05
C VAL A 46 -4.92 -3.07 -7.76
N PHE A 47 -3.81 -3.53 -7.18
CA PHE A 47 -3.73 -4.82 -6.51
C PHE A 47 -3.84 -4.59 -5.01
N LEU A 48 -4.90 -5.14 -4.40
CA LEU A 48 -5.18 -5.01 -2.99
C LEU A 48 -5.08 -6.41 -2.35
N PRO A 49 -3.94 -6.78 -1.73
CA PRO A 49 -3.70 -8.15 -1.24
C PRO A 49 -4.77 -8.60 -0.23
N HIS A 50 -5.30 -7.67 0.56
CA HIS A 50 -6.42 -7.95 1.48
C HIS A 50 -7.62 -8.55 0.75
N ARG A 51 -7.94 -8.11 -0.46
CA ARG A 51 -9.02 -8.68 -1.26
C ARG A 51 -8.53 -9.81 -2.16
N ASP A 52 -7.49 -9.52 -2.94
CA ASP A 52 -7.10 -10.31 -4.12
C ASP A 52 -6.36 -11.58 -3.73
N VAL A 53 -5.60 -11.55 -2.64
CA VAL A 53 -4.85 -12.69 -2.12
C VAL A 53 -5.62 -13.36 -0.99
N SER A 54 -5.93 -12.63 0.09
CA SER A 54 -6.47 -13.24 1.31
C SER A 54 -7.99 -13.30 1.41
N ARG A 55 -8.74 -12.71 0.46
CA ARG A 55 -10.21 -12.62 0.50
C ARG A 55 -10.75 -12.10 1.84
N TRP A 56 -10.09 -11.08 2.36
CA TRP A 56 -10.33 -10.46 3.66
C TRP A 56 -10.16 -11.42 4.84
N GLY A 57 -9.36 -12.47 4.68
CA GLY A 57 -9.14 -13.53 5.66
C GLY A 57 -10.00 -14.77 5.45
N LEU A 58 -10.87 -14.79 4.43
CA LEU A 58 -11.74 -15.93 4.12
C LEU A 58 -11.07 -17.00 3.26
N ARG A 59 -9.88 -16.72 2.71
CA ARG A 59 -9.12 -17.72 1.98
C ARG A 59 -8.32 -18.58 2.95
N ASP A 60 -8.60 -19.88 2.95
CA ASP A 60 -7.73 -20.87 3.57
C ASP A 60 -6.55 -21.14 2.63
N ALA A 61 -5.36 -20.67 3.02
CA ALA A 61 -4.12 -20.84 2.29
C ALA A 61 -2.94 -20.82 3.25
N ALA A 62 -1.85 -21.48 2.86
CA ALA A 62 -0.65 -21.51 3.68
C ALA A 62 -0.01 -20.11 3.74
N PRO A 63 0.59 -19.71 4.87
CA PRO A 63 1.27 -18.41 4.99
C PRO A 63 2.33 -18.19 3.90
N GLU A 64 3.02 -19.24 3.47
CA GLU A 64 4.03 -19.20 2.42
C GLU A 64 3.41 -18.84 1.06
N GLU A 65 2.23 -19.38 0.74
CA GLU A 65 1.52 -19.08 -0.51
C GLU A 65 1.07 -17.61 -0.53
N ILE A 66 0.51 -17.12 0.58
CA ILE A 66 0.12 -15.72 0.73
C ILE A 66 1.34 -14.80 0.55
N ALA A 67 2.46 -15.14 1.21
CA ALA A 67 3.69 -14.35 1.10
C ALA A 67 4.24 -14.33 -0.33
N THR A 68 4.27 -15.48 -1.02
CA THR A 68 4.71 -15.57 -2.41
C THR A 68 3.86 -14.70 -3.32
N GLU A 69 2.53 -14.83 -3.26
CA GLU A 69 1.62 -14.04 -4.11
C GLU A 69 1.73 -12.54 -3.87
N CYS A 70 1.81 -12.11 -2.60
CA CYS A 70 2.01 -10.70 -2.25
C CYS A 70 3.33 -10.16 -2.81
N LEU A 71 4.42 -10.89 -2.65
CA LEU A 71 5.74 -10.46 -3.14
C LEU A 71 5.81 -10.44 -4.67
N GLU A 72 5.24 -11.41 -5.36
CA GLU A 72 5.13 -11.41 -6.82
C GLU A 72 4.32 -10.21 -7.31
N ALA A 73 3.22 -9.87 -6.63
CA ALA A 73 2.41 -8.71 -6.96
C ALA A 73 3.12 -7.37 -6.72
N VAL A 74 3.92 -7.26 -5.64
CA VAL A 74 4.82 -6.11 -5.45
C VAL A 74 5.78 -5.98 -6.63
N LEU A 75 6.44 -7.07 -7.03
CA LEU A 75 7.41 -7.07 -8.13
C LEU A 75 6.80 -6.76 -9.50
N ALA A 76 5.51 -7.04 -9.69
CA ALA A 76 4.77 -6.76 -10.91
C ALA A 76 4.16 -5.34 -10.96
N SER A 77 4.29 -4.56 -9.89
CA SER A 77 3.71 -3.23 -9.77
C SER A 77 4.67 -2.12 -10.22
N ASP A 78 4.10 -1.04 -10.73
CA ASP A 78 4.83 0.17 -11.11
C ASP A 78 5.05 1.10 -9.90
N CYS A 79 4.22 0.95 -8.86
CA CYS A 79 4.30 1.71 -7.62
C CYS A 79 3.77 0.89 -6.44
N VAL A 80 4.29 1.16 -5.24
CA VAL A 80 3.72 0.70 -3.97
C VAL A 80 3.21 1.90 -3.18
N ILE A 81 1.97 1.81 -2.70
CA ILE A 81 1.40 2.74 -1.71
C ILE A 81 1.18 1.94 -0.43
N ALA A 82 1.73 2.38 0.69
CA ALA A 82 1.71 1.60 1.93
C ALA A 82 1.31 2.43 3.15
N VAL A 83 0.44 1.86 3.98
CA VAL A 83 0.30 2.26 5.40
C VAL A 83 1.12 1.28 6.23
N LEU A 84 2.27 1.70 6.79
CA LEU A 84 3.19 0.75 7.45
C LEU A 84 2.61 0.14 8.73
N GLY A 85 2.16 1.00 9.64
CA GLY A 85 1.83 0.62 11.02
C GLY A 85 2.92 -0.25 11.68
N GLU A 86 2.49 -1.18 12.53
CA GLU A 86 3.33 -2.26 13.08
C GLU A 86 3.22 -3.56 12.24
N SER A 87 2.84 -3.46 10.96
CA SER A 87 2.56 -4.62 10.10
C SER A 87 3.84 -5.24 9.54
N PHE A 88 4.26 -6.38 10.08
CA PHE A 88 5.43 -7.13 9.60
C PHE A 88 5.36 -7.40 8.09
N GLY A 89 4.21 -7.87 7.58
CA GLY A 89 4.00 -8.13 6.15
C GLY A 89 4.23 -6.88 5.30
N THR A 90 3.68 -5.75 5.73
CA THR A 90 3.83 -4.48 5.01
C THR A 90 5.28 -3.97 5.02
N HIS A 91 6.02 -4.17 6.11
CA HIS A 91 7.46 -3.85 6.13
C HIS A 91 8.25 -4.70 5.14
N VAL A 92 7.92 -5.99 4.99
CA VAL A 92 8.55 -6.90 4.02
C VAL A 92 8.22 -6.49 2.58
N GLU A 93 6.96 -6.14 2.30
CA GLU A 93 6.50 -5.66 0.98
C GLU A 93 7.22 -4.35 0.60
N VAL A 94 7.25 -3.38 1.50
CA VAL A 94 7.95 -2.09 1.30
C VAL A 94 9.46 -2.30 1.14
N GLY A 95 10.07 -3.14 1.95
CA GLY A 95 11.50 -3.48 1.82
C GLY A 95 11.82 -4.10 0.45
N THR A 96 10.93 -4.97 -0.04
CA THR A 96 11.06 -5.57 -1.38
C THR A 96 10.96 -4.52 -2.49
N ALA A 97 9.99 -3.61 -2.39
CA ALA A 97 9.81 -2.52 -3.34
C ALA A 97 11.05 -1.62 -3.40
N ILE A 98 11.55 -1.19 -2.23
CA ILE A 98 12.79 -0.39 -2.11
C ILE A 98 13.97 -1.13 -2.72
N GLY A 99 14.17 -2.41 -2.37
CA GLY A 99 15.27 -3.22 -2.88
C GLY A 99 15.26 -3.43 -4.39
N ARG A 100 14.11 -3.20 -5.04
CA ARG A 100 13.90 -3.30 -6.49
C ARG A 100 13.73 -1.95 -7.17
N SER A 101 13.95 -0.86 -6.45
CA SER A 101 13.79 0.51 -6.95
C SER A 101 12.39 0.77 -7.51
N ILE A 102 11.37 0.15 -6.92
CA ILE A 102 9.97 0.42 -7.24
C ILE A 102 9.56 1.68 -6.46
N PRO A 103 9.05 2.73 -7.13
CA PRO A 103 8.52 3.92 -6.48
C PRO A 103 7.58 3.60 -5.32
N THR A 104 7.94 4.05 -4.12
CA THR A 104 7.20 3.73 -2.90
C THR A 104 6.72 5.00 -2.22
N ILE A 105 5.41 5.06 -1.98
CA ILE A 105 4.74 6.14 -1.27
C ILE A 105 4.24 5.59 0.07
N ILE A 106 4.71 6.16 1.17
CA ILE A 106 4.26 5.80 2.51
C ILE A 106 3.25 6.82 3.02
N ILE A 107 2.14 6.32 3.55
CA ILE A 107 1.10 7.10 4.21
C ILE A 107 1.36 7.09 5.72
N ASP A 108 1.63 8.26 6.27
CA ASP A 108 1.93 8.49 7.69
C ASP A 108 0.77 9.25 8.33
N ALA A 109 -0.18 8.53 8.94
CA ALA A 109 -1.34 9.14 9.56
C ALA A 109 -1.15 9.33 11.07
N ALA A 110 -1.57 10.48 11.60
CA ALA A 110 -1.52 10.73 13.03
C ALA A 110 -2.39 9.70 13.79
N GLY A 111 -1.88 9.24 14.93
CA GLY A 111 -2.53 8.23 15.76
C GLY A 111 -2.20 6.78 15.41
N GLU A 112 -1.57 6.51 14.27
CA GLU A 112 -1.10 5.16 13.93
C GLU A 112 0.20 4.83 14.68
N ALA A 113 0.24 3.65 15.31
CA ALA A 113 1.46 3.15 15.93
C ALA A 113 2.46 2.79 14.82
N GLY A 114 3.60 3.49 14.80
CA GLY A 114 4.68 3.23 13.84
C GLY A 114 5.83 2.45 14.47
N SER A 115 6.30 1.41 13.78
CA SER A 115 7.51 0.69 14.19
C SER A 115 8.76 1.59 14.15
N PHE A 116 9.78 1.26 14.94
CA PHE A 116 11.05 1.99 14.93
C PHE A 116 11.68 2.02 13.53
N PHE A 117 11.67 0.88 12.84
CA PHE A 117 12.17 0.77 11.48
C PHE A 117 11.33 1.61 10.50
N GLY A 118 10.01 1.59 10.62
CA GLY A 118 9.11 2.39 9.79
C GLY A 118 9.42 3.88 9.88
N LYS A 119 9.67 4.40 11.09
CA LYS A 119 10.09 5.80 11.30
C LYS A 119 11.40 6.13 10.59
N ALA A 120 12.37 5.21 10.61
CA ALA A 120 13.64 5.41 9.90
C ALA A 120 13.45 5.40 8.37
N VAL A 121 12.63 4.49 7.83
CA VAL A 121 12.32 4.44 6.39
C VAL A 121 11.63 5.74 5.94
N MET A 122 10.63 6.22 6.69
CA MET A 122 9.92 7.47 6.38
C MET A 122 10.80 8.72 6.46
N ALA A 123 11.86 8.69 7.26
CA ALA A 123 12.84 9.78 7.36
C ALA A 123 13.93 9.71 6.28
N SER A 124 14.00 8.61 5.52
CA SER A 124 14.99 8.41 4.46
C SER A 124 14.52 8.99 3.13
N SER A 125 15.46 9.12 2.17
CA SER A 125 15.15 9.49 0.79
C SER A 125 14.68 8.31 -0.08
N LEU A 126 14.52 7.11 0.49
CA LEU A 126 14.18 5.89 -0.25
C LEU A 126 12.69 5.85 -0.65
N VAL A 127 11.86 6.66 0.01
CA VAL A 127 10.40 6.69 -0.18
C VAL A 127 9.91 8.12 -0.20
N THR A 128 8.75 8.33 -0.82
CA THR A 128 7.98 9.58 -0.65
C THR A 128 6.98 9.40 0.49
N CYS A 129 6.92 10.33 1.42
CA CYS A 129 5.99 10.25 2.56
C CYS A 129 4.88 11.29 2.47
N ILE A 130 3.63 10.86 2.65
CA ILE A 130 2.45 11.74 2.75
C ILE A 130 1.90 11.65 4.16
N ARG A 131 1.93 12.78 4.87
CA ARG A 131 1.37 12.89 6.23
C ARG A 131 -0.11 13.24 6.23
N LEU A 132 -0.89 12.51 7.01
CA LEU A 132 -2.33 12.72 7.20
C LEU A 132 -2.62 12.99 8.68
N ASP A 133 -3.66 13.76 8.97
CA ASP A 133 -4.14 13.89 10.35
C ASP A 133 -4.98 12.66 10.76
N SER A 134 -5.48 11.92 9.78
CA SER A 134 -6.34 10.76 9.96
C SER A 134 -6.30 9.84 8.74
N LEU A 135 -6.26 8.51 8.94
CA LEU A 135 -6.31 7.54 7.83
C LEU A 135 -7.59 7.65 6.98
N GLN A 136 -8.66 8.18 7.56
CA GLN A 136 -9.94 8.42 6.90
C GLN A 136 -9.82 9.42 5.74
N GLU A 137 -8.77 10.24 5.73
CA GLU A 137 -8.46 11.18 4.66
C GLU A 137 -7.82 10.52 3.45
N LEU A 138 -7.27 9.31 3.59
CA LEU A 138 -6.48 8.65 2.55
C LEU A 138 -7.19 8.61 1.18
N PRO A 139 -8.48 8.23 1.06
CA PRO A 139 -9.17 8.23 -0.23
C PRO A 139 -9.23 9.61 -0.88
N ALA A 140 -9.52 10.65 -0.08
CA ALA A 140 -9.62 12.03 -0.57
C ALA A 140 -8.24 12.58 -0.97
N ILE A 141 -7.21 12.22 -0.21
CA ILE A 141 -5.83 12.64 -0.50
C ILE A 141 -5.36 12.00 -1.78
N VAL A 142 -5.62 10.71 -1.98
CA VAL A 142 -5.26 10.02 -3.22
C VAL A 142 -5.97 10.62 -4.43
N ALA A 143 -7.18 11.16 -4.29
CA ALA A 143 -7.86 11.88 -5.37
C ALA A 143 -7.25 13.27 -5.68
N SER A 144 -6.44 13.84 -4.80
CA SER A 144 -6.00 15.24 -4.85
C SER A 144 -4.72 15.49 -5.66
N GLU A 145 -4.48 16.75 -6.03
CA GLU A 145 -3.23 17.20 -6.67
C GLU A 145 -2.00 16.98 -5.77
N ARG A 146 -2.18 16.98 -4.45
CA ARG A 146 -1.12 16.70 -3.48
C ARG A 146 -0.56 15.30 -3.69
N PHE A 147 -1.43 14.33 -3.94
CA PHE A 147 -1.01 12.97 -4.28
C PHE A 147 -0.33 12.92 -5.64
N ASP A 148 -0.87 13.61 -6.66
CA ASP A 148 -0.25 13.66 -7.98
C ASP A 148 1.18 14.24 -7.94
N HIS A 149 1.42 15.24 -7.09
CA HIS A 149 2.77 15.76 -6.84
C HIS A 149 3.68 14.71 -6.20
N ALA A 150 3.20 14.04 -5.14
CA ALA A 150 3.97 12.99 -4.46
C ALA A 150 4.33 11.82 -5.39
N VAL A 151 3.40 11.41 -6.26
CA VAL A 151 3.60 10.39 -7.29
C VAL A 151 4.74 10.76 -8.24
N ARG A 152 4.76 12.02 -8.73
CA ARG A 152 5.87 12.52 -9.56
C ARG A 152 7.19 12.56 -8.79
N SER A 153 7.18 13.00 -7.54
CA SER A 153 8.36 13.02 -6.69
C SER A 153 8.92 11.62 -6.40
N ALA A 154 8.04 10.60 -6.34
CA ALA A 154 8.43 9.21 -6.18
C ALA A 154 9.01 8.59 -7.46
N GLY A 155 8.95 9.28 -8.61
CA GLY A 155 9.43 8.76 -9.89
C GLY A 155 8.44 7.80 -10.58
N VAL A 156 7.14 7.90 -10.25
CA VAL A 156 6.10 7.15 -10.98
C VAL A 156 5.79 7.90 -12.27
N HIS A 157 6.03 7.27 -13.42
CA HIS A 157 5.75 7.84 -14.73
C HIS A 157 4.65 7.03 -15.44
N SER A 158 3.66 7.72 -15.99
CA SER A 158 2.59 7.12 -16.80
C SER A 158 3.06 6.64 -18.18
N ASP A 159 4.26 7.07 -18.59
CA ASP A 159 4.88 6.71 -19.85
C ASP A 159 5.90 5.59 -19.61
N GLY A 160 5.62 4.41 -20.18
CA GLY A 160 6.39 3.18 -20.02
C GLY A 160 7.78 3.18 -20.66
N LEU A 161 8.50 4.29 -20.61
CA LEU A 161 9.90 4.39 -21.00
C LEU A 161 10.71 4.71 -19.75
N ARG A 162 11.17 3.65 -19.08
CA ARG A 162 12.36 3.76 -18.23
C ARG A 162 13.50 4.12 -19.17
N ASP A 163 14.01 5.34 -19.08
CA ASP A 163 15.31 5.68 -19.66
C ASP A 163 16.35 4.77 -18.98
N VAL A 164 16.80 3.79 -19.74
CA VAL A 164 18.03 3.04 -19.47
C VAL A 164 19.19 3.99 -19.78
N GLY A 165 19.58 4.76 -18.77
CA GLY A 165 20.86 5.48 -18.71
C GLY A 165 21.90 4.68 -17.92
#